data_AF-A0A4Y5SFS9-F1
#
_entry.id   AF-A0A4Y5SFS9-F1
#
_cell.length_a   1.000
_cell.length_b   1.000
_cell.length_c   1.000
_cell.angle_alpha   90.00
_cell.angle_beta   90.00
_cell.angle_gamma   90.00
#
_symmetry.space_group_name_H-M   'P 1'
#
loop_
_entity.id
_entity.type
_entity.pdbx_description
1 polymer ?
#
loop_
_entity_poly.entity_id
_entity_poly.type
_entity_poly.pdbx_seq_one_letter_code
_entity_poly.pdbx_strand_id
1 'polypeptide(L)'
;MRLLLVCFVLFLVVFLLVVVFHGFFWNSGWGYIDGFRSWVGSFECGFLSQGVAENYFSYTYFVLLVFFVVFDLEISLLLNMPFQGVLYKNMSYYVLFLFFLSLGFGLEVGKGYVEWGY
;
A
#
# COMPACT_ATOMS: atom_id res chain seq x y z
N MET A 1 -25.36 27.04 -7.95
CA MET A 1 -24.61 27.84 -6.94
C MET A 1 -24.61 27.19 -5.55
N ARG A 2 -25.76 26.78 -4.98
CA ARG A 2 -25.81 26.11 -3.67
C ARG A 2 -25.00 24.80 -3.59
N LEU A 3 -25.08 23.95 -4.62
CA LEU A 3 -24.34 22.68 -4.66
C LEU A 3 -22.81 22.89 -4.66
N LEU A 4 -22.33 23.84 -5.46
CA LEU A 4 -20.91 24.22 -5.51
C LEU A 4 -20.40 24.74 -4.16
N LEU A 5 -21.23 25.52 -3.45
CA LEU A 5 -20.89 26.05 -2.13
C LEU A 5 -20.81 24.91 -1.09
N VAL A 6 -21.72 23.93 -1.16
CA VAL A 6 -21.67 22.73 -0.29
C VAL A 6 -20.41 21.90 -0.56
N CYS A 7 -20.07 21.65 -1.83
CA CYS A 7 -18.85 20.91 -2.18
C CYS A 7 -17.59 21.63 -1.70
N PHE A 8 -17.54 22.96 -1.81
CA PHE A 8 -16.40 23.75 -1.35
C PHE A 8 -16.26 23.73 0.19
N VAL A 9 -17.37 23.83 0.92
CA VAL A 9 -17.37 23.73 2.38
C VAL A 9 -16.91 22.34 2.84
N LEU A 10 -17.40 21.27 2.20
CA LEU A 10 -16.97 19.91 2.52
C LEU A 10 -15.47 19.71 2.28
N PHE A 11 -14.96 20.20 1.15
CA PHE A 11 -13.53 20.13 0.85
C PHE A 11 -12.69 20.86 1.91
N LEU A 12 -13.10 22.07 2.30
CA LEU A 12 -12.41 22.83 3.35
C LEU A 12 -12.41 22.10 4.70
N VAL A 13 -13.54 21.51 5.10
CA VAL A 13 -13.63 20.75 6.35
C VAL A 13 -12.68 19.56 6.34
N VAL A 14 -12.67 18.77 5.26
CA VAL A 14 -11.76 17.62 5.14
C VAL A 14 -10.30 18.06 5.14
N PHE A 15 -9.97 19.13 4.40
CA PHE A 15 -8.61 19.67 4.36
C PHE A 15 -8.11 20.10 5.74
N LEU A 16 -8.96 20.80 6.51
CA LEU A 16 -8.62 21.25 7.86
C LEU A 16 -8.39 20.07 8.81
N LEU A 17 -9.22 19.02 8.73
CA LEU A 17 -9.04 17.80 9.53
C LEU A 17 -7.71 17.10 9.23
N VAL A 18 -7.34 17.00 7.95
CA VAL A 18 -6.04 16.43 7.55
C VAL A 18 -4.88 17.26 8.07
N VAL A 19 -4.96 18.59 7.98
CA VAL A 19 -3.92 19.50 8.51
C VAL A 19 -3.77 19.35 10.03
N VAL A 20 -4.87 19.25 10.77
CA VAL A 20 -4.84 19.04 12.23
C VAL A 20 -4.18 17.70 12.58
N PHE A 21 -4.53 16.63 11.86
CA PHE A 21 -3.94 15.30 12.09
C PHE A 21 -2.43 15.30 11.78
N HIS A 22 -2.03 15.91 10.66
CA HIS A 22 -0.64 15.92 10.21
C HIS A 22 0.23 16.97 10.92
N GLY A 23 -0.39 17.98 11.54
CA GLY A 23 0.29 19.02 12.32
C GLY A 23 0.95 18.50 13.60
N PHE A 24 0.79 17.20 13.92
CA PHE A 24 1.44 16.52 15.04
C PHE A 24 1.24 17.22 16.40
N PHE A 25 0.26 18.11 16.50
CA PHE A 25 -0.01 18.94 17.68
C PHE A 25 -0.33 18.09 18.91
N TRP A 26 -0.93 16.90 18.68
CA TRP A 26 -1.22 15.91 19.72
C TRP A 26 0.03 15.22 20.27
N ASN A 27 1.13 15.18 19.50
CA ASN A 27 2.41 14.65 19.97
C ASN A 27 3.29 15.72 20.63
N SER A 28 2.81 16.96 20.72
CA SER A 28 3.46 17.99 21.52
C SER A 28 3.33 17.58 22.98
N GLY A 29 4.44 17.21 23.60
CA GLY A 29 4.53 16.72 24.98
C GLY A 29 4.20 17.76 26.05
N TRP A 30 3.08 18.45 25.91
CA TRP A 30 2.61 19.50 26.82
C TRP A 30 2.04 18.96 28.15
N GLY A 31 2.01 17.63 28.31
CA GLY A 31 1.56 16.95 29.52
C GLY A 31 2.51 15.85 29.95
N TYR A 32 3.80 16.16 30.14
CA TYR A 32 4.70 15.22 30.81
C TYR A 32 4.40 15.20 32.32
N ILE A 33 3.51 14.29 32.73
CA ILE A 33 3.43 13.85 34.13
C ILE A 33 4.56 12.84 34.34
N ASP A 34 5.49 13.17 35.22
CA ASP A 34 6.64 12.32 35.55
C ASP A 34 6.14 10.92 35.96
N GLY A 35 6.61 9.86 35.27
CA GLY A 35 6.23 8.47 35.52
C GLY A 35 5.31 7.80 34.47
N PHE A 36 4.45 8.53 33.75
CA PHE A 36 3.63 7.92 32.68
C PHE A 36 4.40 7.68 31.37
N ARG A 37 5.55 8.34 31.19
CA ARG A 37 6.37 8.28 29.98
C ARG A 37 6.83 6.84 29.63
N SER A 38 7.08 5.99 30.63
CA SER A 38 7.48 4.59 30.41
C SER A 38 6.34 3.68 29.95
N TRP A 39 5.08 4.08 30.18
CA TRP A 39 3.89 3.32 29.81
C TRP A 39 3.31 3.74 28.46
N VAL A 40 3.57 4.98 28.05
CA VAL A 40 3.03 5.61 26.82
C VAL A 40 4.08 5.68 25.70
N GLY A 41 5.36 5.44 26.00
CA GLY A 41 6.44 5.45 25.01
C GLY A 41 6.57 4.16 24.20
N SER A 42 7.16 4.26 23.00
CA SER A 42 7.59 3.10 22.22
C SER A 42 8.59 2.25 23.01
N PHE A 43 8.49 0.92 22.89
CA PHE A 43 9.38 0.01 23.59
C PHE A 43 10.77 0.02 22.94
N GLU A 44 11.76 0.60 23.62
CA GLU A 44 13.17 0.61 23.22
C GLU A 44 14.04 -0.24 24.16
N CYS A 45 13.53 -1.39 24.58
CA CYS A 45 14.27 -2.34 25.42
C CYS A 45 14.83 -1.75 26.73
N GLY A 46 14.21 -0.68 27.26
CA GLY A 46 14.61 -0.02 28.51
C GLY A 46 15.56 1.17 28.36
N PHE A 47 15.93 1.56 27.13
CA PHE A 47 16.72 2.76 26.86
C PHE A 47 15.84 4.01 26.72
N LEU A 48 16.43 5.19 26.94
CA LEU A 48 15.77 6.47 26.71
C LEU A 48 15.69 6.72 25.20
N SER A 49 14.47 6.88 24.67
CA SER A 49 14.27 7.07 23.24
C SER A 49 15.05 8.27 22.68
N GLN A 50 16.07 7.98 21.89
CA GLN A 50 16.84 8.95 21.13
C GLN A 50 16.45 8.87 19.66
N GLY A 51 15.31 9.46 19.31
CA GLY A 51 15.03 9.84 17.94
C GLY A 51 13.70 9.39 17.37
N VAL A 52 13.44 9.94 16.19
CA VAL A 52 12.28 9.62 15.35
C VAL A 52 12.48 8.20 14.82
N ALA A 53 11.45 7.36 14.93
CA ALA A 53 11.42 6.06 14.25
C ALA A 53 11.36 6.30 12.74
N GLU A 54 12.52 6.47 12.11
CA GLU A 54 12.61 6.52 10.66
C GLU A 54 12.34 5.11 10.12
N ASN A 55 11.18 4.95 9.49
CA ASN A 55 10.89 3.76 8.71
C ASN A 55 11.69 3.86 7.40
N TYR A 56 12.82 3.17 7.35
CA TYR A 56 13.51 2.87 6.09
C TYR A 56 12.66 1.90 5.30
N PHE A 57 11.69 2.43 4.54
CA PHE A 57 10.90 1.62 3.63
C PHE A 57 11.82 1.09 2.53
N SER A 58 12.03 -0.23 2.50
CA SER A 58 12.86 -0.85 1.47
C SER A 58 12.13 -0.85 0.13
N TYR A 59 12.87 -0.46 -0.93
CA TYR A 59 12.38 -0.44 -2.30
C TYR A 59 11.91 -1.81 -2.79
N THR A 60 12.42 -2.90 -2.22
CA THR A 60 12.01 -4.27 -2.57
C THR A 60 10.53 -4.51 -2.25
N TYR A 61 10.04 -4.02 -1.09
CA TYR A 61 8.63 -4.15 -0.71
C TYR A 61 7.71 -3.32 -1.62
N PHE A 62 8.18 -2.15 -2.04
CA PHE A 62 7.43 -1.31 -2.97
C PHE A 62 7.18 -2.02 -4.29
N VAL A 63 8.25 -2.59 -4.86
CA VAL A 63 8.21 -3.28 -6.16
C VAL A 63 7.31 -4.51 -6.09
N LEU A 64 7.39 -5.29 -5.00
CA LEU A 64 6.52 -6.43 -4.77
C LEU A 64 5.04 -6.02 -4.73
N LEU A 65 4.71 -4.90 -4.06
CA LEU A 65 3.33 -4.42 -3.95
C LEU A 65 2.77 -3.99 -5.31
N VAL A 66 3.57 -3.30 -6.12
CA VAL A 66 3.17 -2.92 -7.48
C VAL A 66 2.90 -4.17 -8.34
N PHE A 67 3.79 -5.16 -8.30
CA PHE A 67 3.59 -6.40 -9.06
C PHE A 67 2.38 -7.20 -8.59
N PHE A 68 2.14 -7.26 -7.28
CA PHE A 68 0.93 -7.88 -6.72
C PHE A 68 -0.34 -7.27 -7.32
N VAL A 69 -0.42 -5.94 -7.42
CA VAL A 69 -1.59 -5.25 -8.01
C VAL A 69 -1.76 -5.57 -9.49
N VAL A 70 -0.66 -5.63 -10.25
CA VAL A 70 -0.71 -5.97 -11.69
C VAL A 70 -1.18 -7.42 -11.87
N PHE A 71 -0.63 -8.35 -11.10
CA PHE A 71 -0.99 -9.77 -11.18
C PHE A 71 -2.45 -10.02 -10.76
N ASP A 72 -2.97 -9.30 -9.76
CA ASP A 72 -4.37 -9.37 -9.34
C ASP A 72 -5.34 -8.90 -10.46
N LEU A 73 -4.95 -7.85 -11.19
CA LEU A 73 -5.70 -7.40 -12.38
C LEU A 73 -5.70 -8.48 -13.48
N GLU A 74 -4.55 -9.09 -13.76
CA GLU A 74 -4.42 -10.14 -14.78
C GLU A 74 -5.26 -11.39 -14.43
N ILE A 75 -5.28 -11.80 -13.15
CA ILE A 75 -6.15 -12.88 -12.69
C ILE A 75 -7.63 -12.50 -12.82
N SER A 76 -7.98 -11.26 -12.48
CA SER A 76 -9.36 -10.77 -12.62
C SER A 76 -9.86 -10.86 -14.08
N LEU A 77 -8.98 -10.64 -15.06
CA LEU A 77 -9.27 -10.85 -16.49
C LEU A 77 -9.46 -12.33 -16.84
N LEU A 78 -8.69 -13.23 -16.22
CA LEU A 78 -8.80 -14.68 -16.41
C LEU A 78 -10.05 -15.29 -15.78
N LEU A 79 -10.67 -14.64 -14.79
CA LEU A 79 -11.86 -15.15 -14.08
C LEU A 79 -13.05 -15.41 -15.02
N ASN A 80 -13.12 -14.72 -16.17
CA ASN A 80 -14.16 -14.94 -17.18
C ASN A 80 -13.96 -16.21 -18.03
N MET A 81 -12.76 -16.81 -18.04
CA MET A 81 -12.43 -18.00 -18.83
C MET A 81 -13.30 -19.23 -18.49
N PRO A 82 -13.48 -19.66 -17.22
CA PRO A 82 -14.29 -20.84 -16.90
C PRO A 82 -15.75 -20.68 -17.29
N PHE A 83 -16.28 -19.45 -17.30
CA PHE A 83 -17.65 -19.18 -17.73
C PHE A 83 -17.85 -19.33 -19.24
N GLN A 84 -16.78 -19.31 -20.05
CA GLN A 84 -16.88 -19.33 -21.51
C GLN A 84 -16.80 -20.73 -22.14
N GLY A 85 -16.53 -21.81 -21.41
CA GLY A 85 -16.53 -23.17 -21.98
C GLY A 85 -15.42 -23.45 -23.01
N VAL A 86 -15.11 -24.74 -23.23
CA VAL A 86 -13.85 -25.18 -23.89
C VAL A 86 -13.79 -24.93 -25.40
N LEU A 87 -14.93 -24.81 -26.08
CA LEU A 87 -15.05 -24.72 -27.54
C LEU A 87 -15.22 -23.28 -28.06
N TYR A 88 -14.86 -22.27 -27.27
CA TYR A 88 -14.96 -20.89 -27.71
C TYR A 88 -13.81 -20.48 -28.63
N LYS A 89 -14.15 -19.70 -29.67
CA LYS A 89 -13.19 -19.11 -30.63
C LYS A 89 -12.08 -18.28 -29.95
N ASN A 90 -12.32 -17.82 -28.71
CA ASN A 90 -11.39 -16.97 -27.97
C ASN A 90 -10.33 -17.73 -27.15
N MET A 91 -10.38 -19.08 -27.11
CA MET A 91 -9.43 -19.87 -26.31
C MET A 91 -7.97 -19.64 -26.69
N SER A 92 -7.67 -19.42 -27.97
CA SER A 92 -6.32 -19.10 -28.44
C SER A 92 -5.76 -17.81 -27.82
N TYR A 93 -6.61 -16.79 -27.63
CA TYR A 93 -6.20 -15.54 -26.98
C TYR A 93 -5.92 -15.74 -25.49
N TYR A 94 -6.71 -16.56 -24.80
CA TYR A 94 -6.46 -16.87 -23.39
C TYR A 94 -5.17 -17.66 -23.18
N VAL A 95 -4.87 -18.64 -24.05
CA VAL A 95 -3.61 -19.39 -23.99
C VAL A 95 -2.42 -18.49 -24.29
N LEU A 96 -2.53 -17.61 -25.28
CA LEU A 96 -1.50 -16.62 -25.60
C LEU A 96 -1.29 -15.62 -24.43
N PHE A 97 -2.37 -15.19 -23.78
CA PHE A 97 -2.31 -14.33 -22.59
C PHE A 97 -1.59 -15.04 -21.42
N LEU A 98 -1.94 -16.29 -21.13
CA LEU A 98 -1.26 -17.09 -20.10
C LEU A 98 0.24 -17.28 -20.41
N PHE A 99 0.60 -17.43 -21.68
CA PHE A 99 2.00 -17.50 -22.09
C PHE A 99 2.76 -16.21 -21.76
N PHE A 100 2.20 -15.03 -22.09
CA PHE A 100 2.81 -13.75 -21.74
C PHE A 100 2.93 -13.54 -20.23
N LEU A 101 1.90 -13.91 -19.47
CA LEU A 101 1.89 -13.83 -18.01
C LEU A 101 3.00 -14.72 -17.40
N SER A 102 3.13 -15.97 -17.89
CA SER A 102 4.21 -16.86 -17.46
C SER A 102 5.61 -16.33 -17.80
N LEU A 103 5.77 -15.72 -18.98
CA LEU A 103 7.03 -15.11 -19.39
C LEU A 103 7.40 -13.90 -18.52
N GLY A 104 6.44 -13.01 -18.26
CA GLY A 104 6.61 -11.83 -17.40
C GLY A 104 7.06 -12.22 -16.00
N PHE A 105 6.35 -13.18 -15.39
CA PHE A 105 6.70 -13.71 -14.07
C PHE A 105 8.10 -14.36 -14.05
N GLY A 106 8.45 -15.15 -15.07
CA GLY A 106 9.78 -15.76 -15.17
C GLY A 106 10.92 -14.72 -15.24
N LEU A 107 10.72 -13.63 -15.98
CA LEU A 107 11.70 -12.54 -16.07
C LEU A 107 11.84 -11.77 -14.74
N GLU A 108 10.75 -11.65 -13.98
CA GLU A 108 10.75 -11.02 -12.67
C GLU A 108 11.54 -11.84 -11.64
N VAL A 109 11.28 -13.15 -11.58
CA VAL A 109 12.02 -14.08 -10.71
C VAL A 109 13.51 -14.08 -11.09
N GLY A 110 13.84 -14.11 -12.38
CA GLY A 110 15.23 -14.08 -12.86
C GLY A 110 15.98 -12.78 -12.53
N LYS A 111 15.28 -11.67 -12.26
CA LYS A 111 15.89 -10.40 -11.83
C LYS A 111 16.07 -10.29 -10.31
N GLY A 112 15.62 -11.27 -9.54
CA GLY A 112 15.75 -11.28 -8.09
C GLY A 112 14.79 -10.32 -7.37
N TYR A 113 13.76 -9.79 -8.04
CA TYR A 113 12.77 -8.91 -7.38
C TYR A 113 11.90 -9.65 -6.35
N VAL A 114 11.85 -10.99 -6.44
CA VAL A 114 11.13 -11.87 -5.52
C VAL A 114 12.05 -12.37 -4.38
N GLU A 115 13.36 -12.11 -4.44
CA GLU A 115 14.28 -12.54 -3.39
C GLU A 115 14.18 -11.63 -2.17
N TRP A 116 14.01 -12.26 -1.01
CA TRP A 116 14.02 -11.58 0.28
C TRP A 116 15.47 -11.59 0.78
N GLY A 117 16.22 -10.56 0.41
CA GLY A 117 17.52 -10.27 1.01
C GLY A 117 17.33 -9.65 2.39
N TYR A 118 17.92 -10.25 3.41
CA TYR A 118 18.15 -9.62 4.71
C TYR A 118 19.24 -8.55 4.59
#